data_AF-A0A5R9PZI0-F1
#
_entry.id   AF-A0A5R9PZI0-F1
#
_cell.length_a   1.000
_cell.length_b   1.000
_cell.length_c   1.000
_cell.angle_alpha   90.00
_cell.angle_beta   90.00
_cell.angle_gamma   90.00
#
_symmetry.space_group_name_H-M   'P 1'
#
loop_
_entity.id
_entity.type
_entity.pdbx_description
1 polymer ?
#
loop_
_entity_poly.entity_id
_entity_poly.type
_entity_poly.pdbx_seq_one_letter_code
_entity_poly.pdbx_strand_id
1 'polypeptide(L)'
;MSKLTPDTFWQFACDVYSKNGVQPLLLEFQDEQQKNVNLCLLLMFLDSLRLQLTPTQFSALDNAAALSDAQLLNPHRLTRQNLKKHHSHRTDYAVIRKQLLENELALEKLQQSLLLDALPSSISVNSDADNLALYFSEQDKKRLFQCL
;
A
#
# COMPACT_ATOMS: atom_id res chain seq x y z
N MET A 1 10.37 -16.98 11.81
CA MET A 1 10.62 -15.57 11.43
C MET A 1 10.60 -15.50 9.92
N SER A 2 9.56 -14.91 9.34
CA SER A 2 9.59 -14.53 7.92
C SER A 2 10.73 -13.54 7.72
N LYS A 3 11.60 -13.79 6.74
CA LYS A 3 12.63 -12.82 6.35
C LYS A 3 11.94 -11.64 5.67
N LEU A 4 12.49 -10.44 5.79
CA LEU A 4 12.04 -9.27 5.04
C LEU A 4 12.51 -9.41 3.58
N THR A 5 11.66 -9.95 2.71
CA THR A 5 11.92 -10.11 1.26
C THR A 5 10.72 -9.66 0.44
N PRO A 6 10.90 -9.34 -0.85
CA PRO A 6 9.79 -8.99 -1.75
C PRO A 6 8.67 -10.03 -1.75
N ASP A 7 9.00 -11.33 -1.86
CA ASP A 7 8.00 -12.39 -1.91
C ASP A 7 7.23 -12.55 -0.60
N THR A 8 7.93 -12.49 0.54
CA THR A 8 7.27 -12.56 1.85
C THR A 8 6.39 -11.36 2.13
N PHE A 9 6.80 -10.16 1.68
CA PHE A 9 6.00 -8.97 1.84
C PHE A 9 4.77 -9.02 0.93
N TRP A 10 4.94 -9.45 -0.32
CA TRP A 10 3.82 -9.64 -1.25
C TRP A 10 2.80 -10.66 -0.71
N GLN A 11 3.26 -11.80 -0.19
CA GLN A 11 2.38 -12.80 0.41
C GLN A 11 1.63 -12.22 1.61
N PHE A 12 2.33 -11.52 2.51
CA PHE A 12 1.70 -10.85 3.64
C PHE A 12 0.64 -9.83 3.20
N ALA A 13 0.96 -9.01 2.19
CA ALA A 13 0.03 -8.04 1.62
C ALA A 13 -1.23 -8.73 1.08
N CYS A 14 -1.08 -9.81 0.32
CA CYS A 14 -2.22 -10.60 -0.17
C CYS A 14 -3.06 -11.17 0.99
N ASP A 15 -2.42 -11.73 2.01
CA ASP A 15 -3.12 -12.33 3.15
C ASP A 15 -3.92 -11.27 3.92
N VAL A 16 -3.33 -10.11 4.21
CA VAL A 16 -4.00 -8.99 4.87
C VAL A 16 -5.15 -8.45 4.01
N TYR A 17 -4.91 -8.24 2.72
CA TYR A 17 -5.90 -7.66 1.82
C TYR A 17 -7.10 -8.59 1.58
N SER A 18 -6.91 -9.91 1.74
CA SER A 18 -7.97 -10.92 1.63
C SER A 18 -8.97 -10.91 2.80
N LYS A 19 -8.64 -10.25 3.92
CA LYS A 19 -9.51 -10.18 5.09
C LYS A 19 -10.72 -9.27 4.82
N ASN A 20 -11.89 -9.73 5.24
CA ASN A 20 -13.15 -9.00 5.07
C ASN A 20 -13.07 -7.61 5.73
N GLY A 21 -13.27 -6.56 4.94
CA GLY A 21 -13.28 -5.17 5.42
C GLY A 21 -11.95 -4.43 5.24
N VAL A 22 -10.81 -5.13 5.10
CA VAL A 22 -9.51 -4.46 4.91
C VAL A 22 -9.44 -3.75 3.57
N GLN A 23 -9.73 -4.47 2.47
CA GLN A 23 -9.73 -3.88 1.13
C GLN A 23 -10.58 -2.60 1.03
N PRO A 24 -11.88 -2.61 1.38
CA PRO A 24 -12.69 -1.39 1.25
C PRO A 24 -12.19 -0.26 2.14
N LEU A 25 -11.70 -0.54 3.36
CA LEU A 25 -11.17 0.48 4.25
C LEU A 25 -9.87 1.10 3.74
N LEU A 26 -8.94 0.29 3.21
CA LEU A 26 -7.69 0.81 2.64
C LEU A 26 -7.95 1.65 1.39
N LEU A 27 -8.95 1.27 0.57
CA LEU A 27 -9.39 2.09 -0.56
C LEU A 27 -10.03 3.41 -0.11
N GLU A 28 -10.82 3.39 0.96
CA GLU A 28 -11.36 4.63 1.57
C GLU A 28 -10.22 5.55 2.04
N PHE A 29 -9.25 5.02 2.78
CA PHE A 29 -8.08 5.81 3.21
C PHE A 29 -7.28 6.36 2.03
N GLN A 30 -7.16 5.60 0.95
CA GLN A 30 -6.51 6.05 -0.27
C GLN A 30 -7.28 7.21 -0.93
N ASP A 31 -8.59 7.06 -1.11
CA ASP A 31 -9.40 8.01 -1.85
C ASP A 31 -9.69 9.30 -1.04
N GLU A 32 -9.93 9.18 0.27
CA GLU A 32 -10.33 10.31 1.12
C GLU A 32 -9.14 11.02 1.77
N GLN A 33 -8.10 10.27 2.14
CA GLN A 33 -6.94 10.79 2.89
C GLN A 33 -5.63 10.74 2.11
N GLN A 34 -5.67 10.33 0.83
CA GLN A 34 -4.48 10.15 -0.02
C GLN A 34 -3.43 9.22 0.58
N LYS A 35 -3.87 8.23 1.38
CA LYS A 35 -2.96 7.26 1.98
C LYS A 35 -2.49 6.24 0.94
N ASN A 36 -1.22 5.89 1.01
CA ASN A 36 -0.63 4.85 0.18
C ASN A 36 -0.89 3.47 0.79
N VAL A 37 -1.61 2.62 0.04
CA VAL A 37 -1.97 1.27 0.46
C VAL A 37 -0.75 0.39 0.70
N ASN A 38 0.25 0.44 -0.18
CA ASN A 38 1.47 -0.38 -0.04
C ASN A 38 2.32 0.03 1.15
N LEU A 39 2.38 1.33 1.46
CA LEU A 39 3.04 1.84 2.65
C LEU A 39 2.31 1.35 3.91
N CYS A 40 0.98 1.46 3.97
CA CYS A 40 0.18 0.91 5.08
C CYS A 40 0.48 -0.57 5.31
N LEU A 41 0.45 -1.38 4.24
CA LEU A 41 0.74 -2.81 4.30
C LEU A 41 2.19 -3.07 4.77
N LEU A 42 3.16 -2.25 4.37
CA LEU A 42 4.54 -2.38 4.81
C LEU A 42 4.69 -2.10 6.31
N LEU A 43 4.04 -1.05 6.83
CA LEU A 43 4.08 -0.73 8.27
C LEU A 43 3.51 -1.90 9.10
N MET A 44 2.38 -2.46 8.66
CA MET A 44 1.81 -3.66 9.29
C MET A 44 2.74 -4.87 9.23
N PHE A 45 3.45 -5.04 8.11
CA PHE A 45 4.39 -6.14 7.96
C PHE A 45 5.57 -6.00 8.92
N LEU A 46 6.13 -4.78 9.05
CA LEU A 46 7.20 -4.49 10.01
C LEU A 46 6.74 -4.70 11.46
N ASP A 47 5.52 -4.32 11.81
CA ASP A 47 4.93 -4.58 13.13
C ASP A 47 4.86 -6.10 13.41
N SER A 48 4.43 -6.89 12.43
CA SER A 48 4.39 -8.36 12.55
C SER A 48 5.78 -9.00 12.77
N LEU A 49 6.83 -8.32 12.31
CA LEU A 49 8.22 -8.71 12.48
C LEU A 49 8.87 -8.10 13.73
N ARG A 50 8.13 -7.31 14.53
CA ARG A 50 8.62 -6.59 15.71
C ARG A 50 9.74 -5.60 15.36
N LEU A 51 9.64 -4.95 14.20
CA LEU A 51 10.61 -3.97 13.72
C LEU A 51 10.00 -2.58 13.83
N GLN A 52 10.63 -1.67 14.59
CA GLN A 52 10.15 -0.32 14.80
C GLN A 52 10.96 0.70 14.01
N LEU A 53 10.27 1.46 13.16
CA LEU A 53 10.82 2.62 12.47
C LEU A 53 10.91 3.82 13.41
N THR A 54 11.94 4.63 13.20
CA THR A 54 11.98 6.00 13.71
C THR A 54 11.15 6.94 12.81
N PRO A 55 10.73 8.12 13.30
CA PRO A 55 10.02 9.10 12.47
C PRO A 55 10.80 9.50 11.20
N THR A 56 12.13 9.58 11.29
CA THR A 56 13.00 9.91 10.14
C THR A 56 13.00 8.80 9.09
N GLN A 57 13.08 7.54 9.53
CA GLN A 57 13.03 6.38 8.62
C GLN A 57 11.66 6.28 7.95
N PHE A 58 10.58 6.49 8.71
CA PHE A 58 9.23 6.55 8.17
C PHE A 58 9.08 7.66 7.13
N SER A 59 9.58 8.87 7.40
CA SER A 59 9.50 9.99 6.45
C SER A 59 10.21 9.68 5.13
N ALA A 60 11.32 8.93 5.13
CA ALA A 60 11.98 8.49 3.91
C ALA A 60 11.10 7.53 3.08
N LEU A 61 10.43 6.59 3.74
CA LEU A 61 9.49 5.66 3.09
C LEU A 61 8.26 6.39 2.53
N ASP A 62 7.69 7.33 3.29
CA ASP A 62 6.54 8.12 2.86
C ASP A 62 6.87 8.96 1.62
N ASN A 63 8.07 9.55 1.57
CA ASN A 63 8.56 10.25 0.38
C ASN A 63 8.74 9.30 -0.83
N ALA A 64 9.26 8.09 -0.62
CA ALA A 64 9.40 7.10 -1.69
C ALA A 64 8.03 6.62 -2.23
N ALA A 65 7.06 6.43 -1.34
CA ALA A 65 5.68 6.13 -1.70
C ALA A 65 5.07 7.27 -2.52
N ALA A 66 5.17 8.52 -2.03
CA ALA A 66 4.61 9.69 -2.70
C ALA A 66 5.23 9.92 -4.09
N LEU A 67 6.55 9.72 -4.24
CA LEU A 67 7.23 9.87 -5.51
C LEU A 67 6.73 8.85 -6.54
N SER A 68 6.65 7.58 -6.16
CA SER A 68 6.17 6.51 -7.03
C SER A 68 4.67 6.64 -7.34
N ASP A 69 3.85 7.10 -6.39
CA ASP A 69 2.44 7.44 -6.64
C ASP A 69 2.32 8.54 -7.70
N ALA A 70 3.06 9.64 -7.53
CA ALA A 70 2.99 10.76 -8.46
C ALA A 70 3.48 10.38 -9.88
N GLN A 71 4.52 9.58 -9.98
CA GLN A 71 5.15 9.23 -11.27
C GLN A 71 4.45 8.07 -12.00
N LEU A 72 3.90 7.10 -11.25
CA LEU A 72 3.44 5.83 -11.82
C LEU A 72 1.96 5.56 -11.56
N LEU A 73 1.55 5.47 -10.28
CA LEU A 73 0.20 4.98 -9.95
C LEU A 73 -0.91 6.01 -10.19
N ASN A 74 -0.71 7.27 -9.84
CA ASN A 74 -1.73 8.31 -10.02
C ASN A 74 -2.04 8.57 -11.50
N PRO A 75 -1.06 8.70 -12.42
CA PRO A 75 -1.33 8.77 -13.85
C PRO A 75 -2.09 7.55 -14.38
N HIS A 76 -1.75 6.35 -13.88
CA HIS A 76 -2.42 5.12 -14.26
C HIS A 76 -3.88 5.07 -13.77
N ARG A 77 -4.12 5.39 -12.49
CA ARG A 77 -5.46 5.47 -11.88
C ARG A 77 -6.32 6.51 -12.59
N LEU A 78 -5.76 7.67 -12.93
CA LEU A 78 -6.44 8.71 -13.70
C LEU A 78 -6.86 8.19 -15.08
N THR A 79 -5.97 7.48 -15.78
CA THR A 79 -6.29 6.83 -17.07
C THR A 79 -7.49 5.89 -16.94
N ARG A 80 -7.49 5.02 -15.92
CA ARG A 80 -8.58 4.08 -15.64
C ARG A 80 -9.89 4.78 -15.29
N GLN A 81 -9.83 5.86 -14.51
CA GLN A 81 -11.00 6.67 -14.16
C GLN A 81 -11.59 7.38 -15.37
N ASN A 82 -10.74 7.99 -16.22
CA ASN A 82 -11.16 8.65 -17.45
C ASN A 82 -11.79 7.65 -18.44
N LEU A 83 -11.23 6.45 -18.58
CA LEU A 83 -11.82 5.38 -19.38
C LEU A 83 -13.24 5.03 -18.89
N LYS A 84 -13.42 4.84 -17.57
CA LYS A 84 -14.74 4.55 -16.98
C LYS A 84 -15.73 5.70 -17.22
N LYS A 85 -15.29 6.94 -17.03
CA LYS A 85 -16.14 8.14 -17.10
C LYS A 85 -16.57 8.48 -18.52
N HIS A 86 -15.68 8.34 -19.50
CA HIS A 86 -15.90 8.86 -20.85
C HIS A 86 -16.14 7.77 -21.91
N HIS A 87 -15.73 6.52 -21.64
CA HIS A 87 -15.68 5.47 -22.66
C HIS A 87 -16.31 4.14 -22.23
N SER A 88 -17.06 4.12 -21.12
CA SER A 88 -17.73 2.90 -20.62
C SER A 88 -18.78 2.30 -21.56
N HIS A 89 -19.28 3.08 -22.53
CA HIS A 89 -20.24 2.64 -23.55
C HIS A 89 -19.60 1.86 -24.72
N ARG A 90 -18.27 1.87 -24.83
CA ARG A 90 -17.55 1.23 -25.94
C ARG A 90 -17.53 -0.28 -25.76
N THR A 91 -17.56 -1.02 -26.88
CA THR A 91 -17.55 -2.50 -26.87
C THR A 91 -16.22 -3.08 -26.35
N ASP A 92 -15.11 -2.37 -26.55
CA ASP A 92 -13.77 -2.74 -26.10
C ASP A 92 -13.49 -2.37 -24.62
N TYR A 93 -14.38 -1.62 -23.98
CA TYR A 93 -14.19 -1.09 -22.61
C TYR A 93 -13.79 -2.15 -21.60
N ALA A 94 -14.49 -3.30 -21.57
CA ALA A 94 -14.25 -4.35 -20.59
C ALA A 94 -12.83 -4.95 -20.71
N VAL A 95 -12.35 -5.11 -21.95
CA VAL A 95 -11.01 -5.64 -22.23
C VAL A 95 -9.94 -4.63 -21.81
N ILE A 96 -10.07 -3.36 -22.22
CA ILE A 96 -9.10 -2.30 -21.89
C ILE A 96 -9.07 -2.09 -20.37
N ARG A 97 -10.22 -2.05 -19.71
CA ARG A 97 -10.30 -1.90 -18.25
C ARG A 97 -9.57 -3.03 -17.53
N LYS A 98 -9.75 -4.27 -17.98
CA LYS A 98 -9.07 -5.44 -17.38
C LYS A 98 -7.56 -5.31 -17.51
N GLN A 99 -7.05 -4.96 -18.69
CA GLN A 99 -5.62 -4.76 -18.93
C GLN A 99 -5.03 -3.64 -18.07
N LEU A 100 -5.77 -2.52 -17.91
CA LEU A 100 -5.35 -1.46 -16.98
C LEU A 100 -5.28 -1.99 -15.55
N LEU A 101 -6.28 -2.73 -15.05
CA LEU A 101 -6.23 -3.28 -13.70
C LEU A 101 -5.05 -4.23 -13.47
N GLU A 102 -4.73 -5.08 -14.45
CA GLU A 102 -3.55 -5.96 -14.39
C GLU A 102 -2.24 -5.16 -14.35
N ASN A 103 -2.16 -4.06 -15.10
CA ASN A 103 -1.00 -3.18 -15.10
C ASN A 103 -0.88 -2.38 -13.78
N GLU A 104 -2.00 -1.91 -13.23
CA GLU A 104 -2.04 -1.27 -11.90
C GLU A 104 -1.47 -2.20 -10.83
N LEU A 105 -1.85 -3.47 -10.84
CA LEU A 105 -1.32 -4.47 -9.91
C LEU A 105 0.19 -4.69 -10.10
N ALA A 106 0.69 -4.65 -11.34
CA ALA A 106 2.13 -4.75 -11.61
C ALA A 106 2.90 -3.52 -11.10
N LEU A 107 2.33 -2.33 -11.23
CA LEU A 107 2.89 -1.10 -10.68
C LEU A 107 2.87 -1.09 -9.15
N GLU A 108 1.82 -1.64 -8.52
CA GLU A 108 1.76 -1.79 -7.06
C GLU A 108 2.84 -2.75 -6.54
N LYS A 109 3.08 -3.87 -7.24
CA LYS A 109 4.22 -4.76 -6.96
C LYS A 109 5.57 -4.05 -7.07
N LEU A 110 5.76 -3.25 -8.10
CA LEU A 110 6.97 -2.44 -8.27
C LEU A 110 7.13 -1.45 -7.10
N GLN A 111 6.07 -0.76 -6.71
CA GLN A 111 6.10 0.16 -5.57
C GLN A 111 6.48 -0.54 -4.27
N GLN A 112 5.97 -1.76 -4.01
CA GLN A 112 6.41 -2.54 -2.85
C GLN A 112 7.92 -2.82 -2.88
N SER A 113 8.49 -3.17 -4.04
CA SER A 113 9.94 -3.33 -4.17
C SER A 113 10.69 -2.02 -3.89
N LEU A 114 10.24 -0.90 -4.43
CA LEU A 114 10.85 0.41 -4.19
C LEU A 114 10.81 0.81 -2.71
N LEU A 115 9.72 0.48 -2.01
CA LEU A 115 9.62 0.71 -0.58
C LEU A 115 10.59 -0.16 0.21
N LEU A 116 10.78 -1.42 -0.18
CA LEU A 116 11.78 -2.30 0.43
C LEU A 116 13.21 -1.79 0.17
N ASP A 117 13.49 -1.28 -1.02
CA ASP A 117 14.80 -0.68 -1.36
C ASP A 117 15.06 0.61 -0.56
N ALA A 118 14.00 1.35 -0.22
CA ALA A 118 14.06 2.55 0.61
C ALA A 118 14.13 2.25 2.11
N LEU A 119 14.02 0.99 2.54
CA LEU A 119 14.18 0.65 3.94
C LEU A 119 15.60 0.93 4.41
N PRO A 120 15.77 1.40 5.66
CA PRO A 120 17.09 1.59 6.23
C PRO A 120 17.79 0.25 6.39
N SER A 121 19.11 0.26 6.30
CA SER A 121 19.96 -0.92 6.50
C SER A 121 19.92 -1.49 7.92
N SER A 122 19.36 -0.76 8.89
CA SER A 122 19.06 -1.26 10.23
C SER A 122 17.74 -0.69 10.75
N ILE A 123 16.92 -1.57 11.32
CA ILE A 123 15.67 -1.24 12.01
C ILE A 123 15.73 -1.87 13.39
N SER A 124 15.34 -1.13 14.42
CA SER A 124 15.39 -1.61 15.80
C SER A 124 14.31 -2.67 16.04
N VAL A 125 14.67 -3.72 16.79
CA VAL A 125 13.69 -4.72 17.26
C VAL A 125 12.94 -4.16 18.46
N ASN A 126 11.61 -4.19 18.41
CA ASN A 126 10.71 -3.80 19.50
C ASN A 126 9.50 -4.74 19.52
N SER A 127 9.26 -5.42 20.65
CA SER A 127 8.11 -6.33 20.82
C SER A 127 6.76 -5.63 20.66
N ASP A 128 6.71 -4.34 20.96
CA ASP A 128 5.53 -3.50 20.94
C ASP A 128 5.62 -2.49 19.79
N ALA A 129 6.16 -2.92 18.65
CA ALA A 129 6.25 -2.10 17.45
C ALA A 129 4.86 -1.62 17.00
N ASP A 130 4.74 -0.33 16.75
CA ASP A 130 3.51 0.34 16.31
C ASP A 130 3.87 1.38 15.25
N ASN A 131 4.27 0.89 14.07
CA ASN A 131 4.61 1.74 12.94
C ASN A 131 3.37 2.44 12.37
N LEU A 132 2.18 1.86 12.53
CA LEU A 132 0.92 2.49 12.12
C LEU A 132 0.66 3.81 12.85
N ALA A 133 1.13 3.98 14.09
CA ALA A 133 1.06 5.25 14.82
C ALA A 133 1.81 6.40 14.14
N LEU A 134 2.79 6.10 13.28
CA LEU A 134 3.51 7.11 12.50
C LEU A 134 2.68 7.62 11.31
N TYR A 135 1.64 6.88 10.91
CA TYR A 135 0.90 7.14 9.67
C TYR A 135 -0.59 7.42 9.86
N PHE A 136 -1.21 6.85 10.89
CA PHE A 136 -2.66 6.93 11.12
C PHE A 136 -2.99 7.57 12.46
N SER A 137 -4.17 8.18 12.52
CA SER A 137 -4.77 8.56 13.79
C SER A 137 -5.13 7.31 14.61
N GLU A 138 -5.28 7.46 15.92
CA GLU A 138 -5.76 6.38 16.79
C GLU A 138 -7.15 5.86 16.39
N GLN A 139 -7.99 6.72 15.80
CA GLN A 139 -9.29 6.32 15.30
C GLN A 139 -9.16 5.43 14.05
N ASP A 140 -8.33 5.82 13.08
CA ASP A 140 -8.13 5.05 11.85
C ASP A 140 -7.46 3.71 12.13
N LYS A 141 -6.51 3.67 13.07
CA LYS A 141 -5.91 2.42 13.55
C LYS A 141 -6.97 1.48 14.13
N LYS A 142 -7.87 1.98 14.99
CA LYS A 142 -8.95 1.17 15.55
C LYS A 142 -9.86 0.60 14.47
N ARG A 143 -10.19 1.40 13.45
CA ARG A 143 -10.98 0.92 12.29
C ARG A 143 -10.24 -0.19 11.54
N LEU A 144 -8.94 -0.02 11.31
CA LEU A 144 -8.12 -1.02 10.63
C LEU A 144 -8.05 -2.33 11.43
N PHE A 145 -7.79 -2.25 12.74
CA PHE A 145 -7.74 -3.44 13.60
C PHE A 145 -9.09 -4.17 13.73
N GLN A 146 -10.22 -3.49 13.55
CA GLN A 146 -11.53 -4.15 13.49
C GLN A 146 -11.73 -5.00 12.24
N CYS A 147 -10.95 -4.75 11.18
CA CYS A 147 -10.98 -5.51 9.94
C CYS A 147 -9.96 -6.65 9.89
N LEU A 148 -8.99 -6.69 10.82
CA LEU A 148 -7.88 -7.65 10.86
C LEU A 148 -8.19 -8.88 11.73
#